data_AF-A0A4Y9MK46-F1
#
_entry.id   AF-A0A4Y9MK46-F1
#
_cell.length_a   1.000
_cell.length_b   1.000
_cell.length_c   1.000
_cell.angle_alpha   90.00
_cell.angle_beta   90.00
_cell.angle_gamma   90.00
#
_symmetry.space_group_name_H-M   'P 1'
#
loop_
_entity.id
_entity.type
_entity.pdbx_description
1 polymer ?
#
loop_
_entity_poly.entity_id
_entity_poly.type
_entity_poly.pdbx_seq_one_letter_code
_entity_poly.pdbx_strand_id
1 'polypeptide(L)'
;MSGWPWSINIVQQENPPLVVSERTVRAALEGALMTYTKDDLRIVLTDELRLIARDELPSWDWSKREHIRLATEDWSLAQLIDLSQRVVDRPDVQVGQLPDLIAAYRRSSGGVTGGVKNLIFAANGPKPELVLRDAVSNDEEITRNAQFCLIYDRPIGGEGLSFQALIDWWRDRESIDAAVDDREVGHRLCARLQASIGDNPAEHLVFRTYLKRYAGGRFDIPALIPQVYLHYDPLTRRARGSSGSPLARQRMDFLLLYSDRSRVVIEVDGRQHYADEQTGLASPRLYGEMVAENRRLQLAGYDVYRFGGHELGAPDAERTVATFFDDLHERMA
;
A
#
# COMPACT_ATOMS: atom_id res chain seq x y z
N MET A 1 55.47 -21.40 -25.44
CA MET A 1 54.75 -20.17 -25.06
C MET A 1 54.29 -19.46 -26.32
N SER A 2 53.12 -18.84 -26.23
CA SER A 2 52.46 -17.90 -27.16
C SER A 2 51.95 -18.39 -28.52
N GLY A 3 50.61 -18.33 -28.69
CA GLY A 3 49.96 -18.01 -29.96
C GLY A 3 48.68 -18.81 -30.26
N TRP A 4 47.52 -18.41 -29.72
CA TRP A 4 46.21 -18.80 -30.24
C TRP A 4 45.51 -17.55 -30.80
N PRO A 5 45.02 -17.55 -32.06
CA PRO A 5 44.22 -16.46 -32.61
C PRO A 5 42.71 -16.78 -32.58
N TRP A 6 41.91 -15.77 -32.94
CA TRP A 6 40.45 -15.73 -33.16
C TRP A 6 39.59 -15.26 -31.98
N SER A 7 39.51 -13.94 -31.82
CA SER A 7 38.38 -13.27 -31.17
C SER A 7 37.23 -13.18 -32.17
N ILE A 8 36.12 -13.88 -31.91
CA ILE A 8 34.85 -13.68 -32.61
C ILE A 8 34.19 -12.46 -31.97
N ASN A 9 34.07 -11.37 -32.72
CA ASN A 9 33.20 -10.25 -32.35
C ASN A 9 31.74 -10.72 -32.45
N ILE A 10 31.14 -11.12 -31.33
CA ILE A 10 29.69 -11.24 -31.21
C ILE A 10 29.16 -9.82 -31.07
N VAL A 11 28.64 -9.26 -32.15
CA VAL A 11 27.75 -8.10 -32.09
C VAL A 11 26.50 -8.56 -31.34
N GLN A 12 26.38 -8.18 -30.07
CA GLN A 12 25.11 -8.31 -29.36
C GLN A 12 24.09 -7.42 -30.08
N GLN A 13 23.09 -8.04 -30.71
CA GLN A 13 21.88 -7.32 -31.08
C GLN A 13 21.23 -6.83 -29.79
N GLU A 14 21.37 -5.54 -29.49
CA GLU A 14 20.57 -4.89 -28.46
C GLU A 14 19.11 -4.95 -28.92
N ASN A 15 18.29 -5.75 -28.22
CA ASN A 15 16.84 -5.70 -28.40
C ASN A 15 16.39 -4.25 -28.14
N PRO A 16 15.47 -3.71 -28.95
CA PRO A 16 14.96 -2.37 -28.73
C PRO A 16 14.42 -2.24 -27.30
N PRO A 17 14.58 -1.06 -26.66
CA PRO A 17 14.16 -0.87 -25.29
C PRO A 17 12.68 -1.21 -25.12
N LEU A 18 12.37 -2.04 -24.12
CA LEU A 18 11.03 -2.49 -23.83
C LEU A 18 10.17 -1.28 -23.39
N VAL A 19 9.31 -0.79 -24.27
CA VAL A 19 8.45 0.38 -23.99
C VAL A 19 7.24 -0.04 -23.18
N VAL A 20 7.24 0.31 -21.90
CA VAL A 20 6.10 0.09 -21.00
C VAL A 20 5.07 1.20 -21.20
N SER A 21 3.88 0.83 -21.66
CA SER A 21 2.73 1.74 -21.83
C SER A 21 1.44 0.96 -21.66
N GLU A 22 0.31 1.64 -21.41
CA GLU A 22 -1.01 0.99 -21.31
C GLU A 22 -1.29 0.12 -22.52
N ARG A 23 -1.01 0.66 -23.72
CA ARG A 23 -1.16 -0.05 -24.98
C ARG A 23 -0.30 -1.31 -25.04
N THR A 24 0.98 -1.24 -24.64
CA THR A 24 1.89 -2.38 -24.70
C THR A 24 1.48 -3.48 -23.71
N VAL A 25 1.16 -3.10 -22.47
CA VAL A 25 0.78 -4.05 -21.42
C VAL A 25 -0.58 -4.69 -21.73
N ARG A 26 -1.56 -3.89 -22.16
CA ARG A 26 -2.87 -4.39 -22.57
C ARG A 26 -2.77 -5.40 -23.71
N ALA A 27 -1.95 -5.13 -24.73
CA ALA A 27 -1.77 -6.05 -25.84
C ALA A 27 -1.12 -7.38 -25.39
N ALA A 28 -0.12 -7.32 -24.51
CA ALA A 28 0.53 -8.52 -23.97
C ALA A 28 -0.43 -9.33 -23.08
N LEU A 29 -1.24 -8.65 -22.25
CA LEU A 29 -2.24 -9.25 -21.38
C LEU A 29 -3.36 -9.90 -22.20
N GLU A 30 -3.86 -9.22 -23.24
CA GLU A 30 -4.81 -9.79 -24.18
C GLU A 30 -4.25 -11.04 -24.84
N GLY A 31 -2.99 -11.00 -25.30
CA GLY A 31 -2.31 -12.16 -25.88
C GLY A 31 -2.25 -13.36 -24.93
N ALA A 32 -1.94 -13.12 -23.65
CA ALA A 32 -1.92 -14.16 -22.62
C ALA A 32 -3.33 -14.73 -22.37
N LEU A 33 -4.34 -13.90 -22.17
CA LEU A 33 -5.71 -14.35 -21.92
C LEU A 33 -6.35 -15.01 -23.15
N MET A 34 -5.90 -14.69 -24.36
CA MET A 34 -6.38 -15.29 -25.60
C MET A 34 -6.00 -16.77 -25.75
N THR A 35 -5.14 -17.34 -24.89
CA THR A 35 -4.86 -18.78 -24.88
C THR A 35 -6.04 -19.61 -24.40
N TYR A 36 -6.93 -19.03 -23.60
CA TYR A 36 -8.12 -19.72 -23.10
C TYR A 36 -9.14 -20.02 -24.22
N THR A 37 -9.93 -21.08 -24.03
CA THR A 37 -11.15 -21.25 -24.82
C THR A 37 -12.14 -20.13 -24.48
N LYS A 38 -13.19 -19.96 -25.28
CA LYS A 38 -14.19 -18.91 -25.03
C LYS A 38 -14.93 -19.16 -23.71
N ASP A 39 -15.21 -20.42 -23.38
CA ASP A 39 -15.92 -20.82 -22.16
C ASP A 39 -15.02 -20.60 -20.94
N ASP A 40 -13.77 -21.06 -20.99
CA ASP A 40 -12.81 -20.92 -19.90
C ASP A 40 -12.50 -19.44 -19.64
N LEU A 41 -12.33 -18.64 -20.70
CA LEU A 41 -12.08 -17.21 -20.55
C LEU A 41 -13.18 -16.51 -19.76
N ARG A 42 -14.45 -16.89 -19.94
CA ARG A 42 -15.55 -16.29 -19.16
C ARG A 42 -15.43 -16.61 -17.68
N ILE A 43 -15.16 -17.88 -17.34
CA ILE A 43 -14.93 -18.32 -15.95
C ILE A 43 -13.75 -17.58 -15.33
N VAL A 44 -12.65 -17.50 -16.07
CA VAL A 44 -11.44 -16.80 -15.65
C VAL A 44 -11.71 -15.32 -15.40
N LEU A 45 -12.44 -14.64 -16.29
CA LEU A 45 -12.77 -13.22 -16.14
C LEU A 45 -13.72 -12.95 -14.96
N THR A 46 -14.73 -13.78 -14.71
CA THR A 46 -15.75 -13.50 -13.67
C THR A 46 -15.43 -14.07 -12.30
N ASP A 47 -14.91 -15.29 -12.25
CA ASP A 47 -14.86 -16.05 -11.00
C ASP A 47 -13.46 -16.03 -10.40
N GLU A 48 -12.46 -16.17 -11.28
CA GLU A 48 -11.07 -16.34 -10.86
C GLU A 48 -10.34 -15.00 -10.75
N LEU A 49 -10.39 -14.19 -11.80
CA LEU A 49 -9.81 -12.84 -11.82
C LEU A 49 -10.78 -11.77 -11.32
N ARG A 50 -12.09 -12.07 -11.31
CA ARG A 50 -13.19 -11.21 -10.82
C ARG A 50 -13.14 -9.80 -11.38
N LEU A 51 -12.96 -9.70 -12.69
CA LEU A 51 -12.80 -8.43 -13.41
C LEU A 51 -14.14 -7.81 -13.80
N ILE A 52 -15.18 -8.63 -13.94
CA ILE A 52 -16.52 -8.22 -14.37
C ILE A 52 -17.54 -9.17 -13.75
N ALA A 53 -18.73 -8.68 -13.41
CA ALA A 53 -19.79 -9.53 -12.88
C ALA A 53 -20.34 -10.47 -13.99
N ARG A 54 -20.83 -11.66 -13.59
CA ARG A 54 -21.32 -12.67 -14.55
C ARG A 54 -22.50 -12.18 -15.39
N ASP A 55 -23.36 -11.36 -14.80
CA ASP A 55 -24.53 -10.74 -15.39
C ASP A 55 -24.21 -9.52 -16.27
N GLU A 56 -23.04 -8.92 -16.08
CA GLU A 56 -22.51 -7.83 -16.91
C GLU A 56 -21.76 -8.33 -18.15
N LEU A 57 -21.39 -9.62 -18.20
CA LEU A 57 -20.74 -10.21 -19.36
C LEU A 57 -21.70 -10.33 -20.56
N PRO A 58 -21.36 -9.74 -21.72
CA PRO A 58 -22.18 -9.80 -22.92
C PRO A 58 -22.44 -11.21 -23.46
N SER A 59 -23.36 -11.30 -24.43
CA SER A 59 -23.80 -12.56 -25.06
C SER A 59 -22.66 -13.34 -25.73
N TRP A 60 -22.95 -14.58 -26.07
CA TRP A 60 -22.07 -15.50 -26.81
C TRP A 60 -21.64 -15.02 -28.20
N ASP A 61 -22.15 -13.90 -28.69
CA ASP A 61 -21.79 -13.38 -30.02
C ASP A 61 -20.51 -12.55 -29.97
N TRP A 62 -20.11 -12.08 -28.79
CA TRP A 62 -18.90 -11.27 -28.60
C TRP A 62 -17.64 -12.12 -28.73
N SER A 63 -16.61 -11.58 -29.36
CA SER A 63 -15.30 -12.22 -29.45
C SER A 63 -14.59 -12.22 -28.09
N LYS A 64 -13.62 -13.13 -27.90
CA LYS A 64 -12.76 -13.16 -26.71
C LYS A 64 -12.09 -11.80 -26.44
N ARG A 65 -11.66 -11.11 -27.51
CA ARG A 65 -11.05 -9.78 -27.41
C ARG A 65 -12.00 -8.73 -26.87
N GLU A 66 -13.25 -8.75 -27.32
CA GLU A 66 -14.25 -7.78 -26.86
C GLU A 66 -14.59 -8.02 -25.39
N HIS A 67 -14.64 -9.28 -24.91
CA HIS A 67 -14.77 -9.57 -23.49
C HIS A 67 -13.58 -9.07 -22.65
N ILE A 68 -12.35 -9.30 -23.11
CA ILE A 68 -11.14 -8.82 -22.41
C ILE A 68 -11.09 -7.29 -22.40
N ARG A 69 -11.43 -6.65 -23.53
CA ARG A 69 -11.46 -5.20 -23.64
C ARG A 69 -12.49 -4.61 -22.69
N LEU A 70 -13.72 -5.10 -22.71
CA LEU A 70 -14.78 -4.62 -21.81
C LEU A 70 -14.34 -4.71 -20.33
N ALA A 71 -13.71 -5.83 -19.94
CA ALA A 71 -13.25 -6.04 -18.57
C ALA A 71 -12.07 -5.14 -18.16
N THR A 72 -11.41 -4.46 -19.10
CA THR A 72 -10.18 -3.69 -18.84
C THR A 72 -10.17 -2.28 -19.46
N GLU A 73 -11.23 -1.83 -20.13
CA GLU A 73 -11.21 -0.67 -21.05
C GLU A 73 -10.68 0.59 -20.37
N ASP A 74 -11.21 0.90 -19.18
CA ASP A 74 -10.88 2.10 -18.41
C ASP A 74 -9.71 1.91 -17.43
N TRP A 75 -8.96 0.82 -17.57
CA TRP A 75 -7.89 0.50 -16.64
C TRP A 75 -6.61 1.29 -16.93
N SER A 76 -6.05 1.88 -15.87
CA SER A 76 -4.73 2.51 -15.87
C SER A 76 -3.61 1.50 -16.08
N LEU A 77 -2.41 2.00 -16.43
CA LEU A 77 -1.21 1.18 -16.56
C LEU A 77 -0.90 0.35 -15.29
N ALA A 78 -1.11 0.92 -14.10
CA ALA A 78 -0.89 0.22 -12.83
C ALA A 78 -1.84 -0.97 -12.67
N GLN A 79 -3.14 -0.76 -12.89
CA GLN A 79 -4.16 -1.81 -12.83
C GLN A 79 -3.88 -2.93 -13.84
N LEU A 80 -3.47 -2.58 -15.06
CA LEU A 80 -3.06 -3.55 -16.07
C LEU A 80 -1.84 -4.37 -15.65
N ILE A 81 -0.85 -3.76 -14.99
CA ILE A 81 0.34 -4.44 -14.47
C ILE A 81 -0.02 -5.40 -13.33
N ASP A 82 -0.91 -5.00 -12.42
CA ASP A 82 -1.31 -5.86 -11.30
C ASP A 82 -2.13 -7.07 -11.76
N LEU A 83 -3.01 -6.88 -12.74
CA LEU A 83 -3.66 -8.00 -13.41
C LEU A 83 -2.66 -8.87 -14.16
N SER A 84 -1.68 -8.28 -14.85
CA SER A 84 -0.60 -9.03 -15.50
C SER A 84 0.17 -9.90 -14.49
N GLN A 85 0.42 -9.40 -13.28
CA GLN A 85 1.05 -10.20 -12.22
C GLN A 85 0.19 -11.39 -11.82
N ARG A 86 -1.11 -11.16 -11.58
CA ARG A 86 -2.07 -12.24 -11.27
C ARG A 86 -2.15 -13.30 -12.36
N VAL A 87 -2.05 -12.90 -13.63
CA VAL A 87 -2.03 -13.81 -14.78
C VAL A 87 -0.69 -14.55 -14.89
N VAL A 88 0.44 -13.92 -14.55
CA VAL A 88 1.77 -14.55 -14.56
C VAL A 88 1.91 -15.65 -13.52
N ASP A 89 1.27 -15.49 -12.36
CA ASP A 89 1.32 -16.48 -11.28
C ASP A 89 0.51 -17.77 -11.59
N ARG A 90 -0.13 -17.82 -12.77
CA ARG A 90 -0.94 -18.96 -13.21
C ARG A 90 -0.15 -19.93 -14.09
N PRO A 91 -0.20 -21.25 -13.81
CA PRO A 91 0.57 -22.24 -14.56
C PRO A 91 -0.02 -22.59 -15.93
N ASP A 92 -1.29 -22.26 -16.19
CA ASP A 92 -2.08 -22.63 -17.37
C ASP A 92 -2.02 -21.59 -18.51
N VAL A 93 -1.29 -20.49 -18.33
CA VAL A 93 -1.24 -19.38 -19.29
C VAL A 93 0.16 -19.21 -19.87
N GLN A 94 0.23 -19.00 -21.19
CA GLN A 94 1.48 -18.57 -21.82
C GLN A 94 1.64 -17.06 -21.70
N VAL A 95 2.51 -16.64 -20.79
CA VAL A 95 2.60 -15.26 -20.31
C VAL A 95 3.44 -14.33 -21.19
N GLY A 96 4.16 -14.87 -22.19
CA GLY A 96 4.90 -14.09 -23.19
C GLY A 96 5.82 -13.02 -22.57
N GLN A 97 5.66 -11.77 -23.01
CA GLN A 97 6.45 -10.61 -22.55
C GLN A 97 5.95 -9.97 -21.23
N LEU A 98 4.88 -10.49 -20.62
CA LEU A 98 4.33 -9.92 -19.39
C LEU A 98 5.36 -9.82 -18.25
N PRO A 99 6.18 -10.85 -17.96
CA PRO A 99 7.19 -10.74 -16.89
C PRO A 99 8.19 -9.61 -17.12
N ASP A 100 8.64 -9.42 -18.37
CA ASP A 100 9.59 -8.37 -18.73
C ASP A 100 8.96 -6.98 -18.65
N LEU A 101 7.71 -6.83 -19.07
CA LEU A 101 6.94 -5.58 -18.97
C LEU A 101 6.68 -5.20 -17.50
N ILE A 102 6.32 -6.19 -16.67
CA ILE A 102 6.17 -6.00 -15.22
C ILE A 102 7.50 -5.58 -14.60
N ALA A 103 8.61 -6.25 -14.94
CA ALA A 103 9.93 -5.92 -14.42
C ALA A 103 10.40 -4.53 -14.88
N ALA A 104 10.14 -4.15 -16.14
CA ALA A 104 10.47 -2.83 -16.68
C ALA A 104 9.61 -1.73 -16.05
N TYR A 105 8.32 -1.97 -15.84
CA TYR A 105 7.44 -1.07 -15.10
C TYR A 105 7.97 -0.87 -13.68
N ARG A 106 8.25 -1.96 -12.95
CA ARG A 106 8.83 -1.90 -11.60
C ARG A 106 10.14 -1.11 -11.53
N ARG A 107 11.00 -1.19 -12.55
CA ARG A 107 12.26 -0.42 -12.61
C ARG A 107 12.06 1.05 -12.93
N SER A 108 11.01 1.41 -13.67
CA SER A 108 10.80 2.78 -14.18
C SER A 108 9.83 3.61 -13.34
N SER A 109 8.93 2.97 -12.59
CA SER A 109 7.78 3.65 -12.01
C SER A 109 7.95 4.18 -10.58
N GLY A 110 9.10 4.03 -9.93
CA GLY A 110 9.39 4.63 -8.61
C GLY A 110 8.28 4.43 -7.56
N GLY A 111 8.35 3.37 -6.75
CA GLY A 111 7.36 3.10 -5.72
C GLY A 111 7.68 1.82 -4.96
N VAL A 112 6.88 1.49 -3.94
CA VAL A 112 7.16 0.31 -3.10
C VAL A 112 6.95 -0.98 -3.89
N THR A 113 7.89 -1.93 -3.79
CA THR A 113 7.85 -3.20 -4.52
C THR A 113 6.96 -4.24 -3.83
N GLY A 114 5.98 -4.78 -4.57
CA GLY A 114 5.05 -5.83 -4.11
C GLY A 114 3.78 -5.28 -3.48
N GLY A 115 2.62 -5.93 -3.71
CA GLY A 115 1.32 -5.47 -3.20
C GLY A 115 1.21 -5.50 -1.68
N VAL A 116 0.25 -4.77 -1.11
CA VAL A 116 -0.03 -4.78 0.33
C VAL A 116 -0.69 -6.11 0.68
N LYS A 117 -0.01 -6.94 1.48
CA LYS A 117 -0.53 -8.25 1.90
C LYS A 117 -1.46 -8.15 3.11
N ASN A 118 -0.99 -7.49 4.17
CA ASN A 118 -1.72 -7.26 5.41
C ASN A 118 -1.44 -5.84 5.89
N LEU A 119 -2.45 -5.12 6.36
CA LEU A 119 -2.29 -3.82 7.00
C LEU A 119 -2.71 -3.91 8.46
N ILE A 120 -1.74 -3.81 9.37
CA ILE A 120 -1.95 -3.84 10.82
C ILE A 120 -1.77 -2.43 11.36
N PHE A 121 -2.81 -1.89 11.99
CA PHE A 121 -2.88 -0.47 12.33
C PHE A 121 -3.74 -0.19 13.55
N ALA A 122 -3.79 1.08 13.93
CA ALA A 122 -4.64 1.61 14.99
C ALA A 122 -4.59 0.82 16.32
N ALA A 123 -3.40 0.39 16.73
CA ALA A 123 -3.22 -0.26 18.03
C ALA A 123 -3.49 0.70 19.18
N ASN A 124 -4.47 0.40 20.04
CA ASN A 124 -4.87 1.21 21.20
C ASN A 124 -4.59 0.53 22.55
N GLY A 125 -3.65 -0.42 22.57
CA GLY A 125 -3.28 -1.19 23.75
C GLY A 125 -1.92 -1.86 23.60
N PRO A 126 -1.65 -2.94 24.36
CA PRO A 126 -0.40 -3.69 24.25
C PRO A 126 -0.10 -4.13 22.81
N LYS A 127 1.19 -4.20 22.46
CA LYS A 127 1.63 -4.62 21.13
C LYS A 127 1.02 -6.00 20.78
N PRO A 128 0.44 -6.16 19.57
CA PRO A 128 -0.04 -7.47 19.11
C PRO A 128 1.11 -8.48 19.09
N GLU A 129 0.85 -9.76 19.37
CA GLU A 129 1.81 -10.87 19.23
C GLU A 129 1.50 -11.69 17.96
N LEU A 130 2.26 -11.49 16.88
CA LEU A 130 2.10 -12.27 15.64
C LEU A 130 3.00 -13.50 15.65
N VAL A 131 2.45 -14.61 15.13
CA VAL A 131 3.19 -15.83 14.83
C VAL A 131 2.88 -16.23 13.39
N LEU A 132 3.91 -16.67 12.65
CA LEU A 132 3.72 -17.37 11.38
C LEU A 132 3.29 -18.81 11.68
N ARG A 133 2.03 -19.13 11.45
CA ARG A 133 1.50 -20.49 11.65
C ARG A 133 1.93 -21.42 10.53
N ASP A 134 2.02 -20.88 9.31
CA ASP A 134 2.71 -21.51 8.19
C ASP A 134 3.67 -20.50 7.55
N ALA A 135 4.98 -20.72 7.76
CA ALA A 135 6.02 -19.86 7.20
C ALA A 135 6.21 -20.05 5.69
N VAL A 136 5.77 -21.18 5.11
CA VAL A 136 5.85 -21.43 3.67
C VAL A 136 4.78 -20.63 2.95
N SER A 137 3.56 -20.61 3.50
CA SER A 137 2.41 -19.89 2.95
C SER A 137 2.36 -18.41 3.35
N ASN A 138 3.17 -18.01 4.34
CA ASN A 138 3.10 -16.72 5.04
C ASN A 138 1.77 -16.51 5.77
N ASP A 139 1.23 -17.56 6.37
CA ASP A 139 0.02 -17.47 7.19
C ASP A 139 0.37 -16.87 8.56
N GLU A 140 -0.03 -15.62 8.76
CA GLU A 140 0.16 -14.87 9.99
C GLU A 140 -1.06 -14.99 10.91
N GLU A 141 -0.84 -15.17 12.21
CA GLU A 141 -1.89 -15.10 13.22
C GLU A 141 -1.48 -14.21 14.40
N ILE A 142 -2.39 -13.35 14.86
CA ILE A 142 -2.22 -12.67 16.15
C ILE A 142 -2.62 -13.61 17.28
N THR A 143 -1.62 -14.15 17.96
CA THR A 143 -1.79 -15.06 19.11
C THR A 143 -2.19 -14.36 20.40
N ARG A 144 -1.82 -13.08 20.59
CA ARG A 144 -2.22 -12.25 21.75
C ARG A 144 -2.41 -10.79 21.37
N ASN A 145 -3.29 -10.11 22.10
CA ASN A 145 -3.59 -8.67 21.96
C ASN A 145 -4.25 -8.27 20.63
N ALA A 146 -4.83 -9.23 19.88
CA ALA A 146 -5.53 -8.98 18.63
C ALA A 146 -6.66 -7.95 18.76
N GLN A 147 -7.34 -7.92 19.92
CA GLN A 147 -8.42 -6.99 20.21
C GLN A 147 -7.98 -5.52 20.24
N PHE A 148 -6.68 -5.26 20.39
CA PHE A 148 -6.16 -3.89 20.51
C PHE A 148 -5.76 -3.28 19.16
N CYS A 149 -5.61 -4.05 18.09
CA CYS A 149 -5.27 -3.54 16.77
C CYS A 149 -6.33 -3.88 15.72
N LEU A 150 -6.24 -3.22 14.58
CA LEU A 150 -7.04 -3.50 13.41
C LEU A 150 -6.17 -4.20 12.37
N ILE A 151 -6.75 -5.17 11.66
CA ILE A 151 -6.12 -5.86 10.54
C ILE A 151 -7.06 -5.69 9.35
N TYR A 152 -6.63 -4.93 8.35
CA TYR A 152 -7.32 -4.88 7.08
C TYR A 152 -6.81 -6.05 6.22
N ASP A 153 -7.74 -6.93 5.87
CA ASP A 153 -7.52 -8.26 5.28
C ASP A 153 -8.11 -8.38 3.86
N ARG A 154 -8.58 -7.28 3.29
CA ARG A 154 -9.06 -7.23 1.91
C ARG A 154 -7.93 -6.85 0.95
N PRO A 155 -8.00 -7.27 -0.32
CA PRO A 155 -7.07 -6.79 -1.34
C PRO A 155 -7.10 -5.25 -1.45
N ILE A 156 -5.93 -4.66 -1.72
CA ILE A 156 -5.76 -3.24 -2.04
C ILE A 156 -5.28 -3.19 -3.48
N GLY A 157 -6.11 -2.65 -4.37
CA GLY A 157 -5.84 -2.55 -5.81
C GLY A 157 -5.07 -1.29 -6.19
N GLY A 158 -4.98 -1.06 -7.50
CA GLY A 158 -4.29 0.11 -8.08
C GLY A 158 -4.95 1.45 -7.70
N GLU A 159 -6.21 1.43 -7.29
CA GLU A 159 -6.96 2.57 -6.74
C GLU A 159 -6.60 2.94 -5.30
N GLY A 160 -5.78 2.12 -4.64
CA GLY A 160 -5.36 2.36 -3.25
C GLY A 160 -6.44 1.99 -2.24
N LEU A 161 -6.41 2.63 -1.07
CA LEU A 161 -7.37 2.38 0.01
C LEU A 161 -8.14 3.67 0.33
N SER A 162 -9.35 3.77 -0.22
CA SER A 162 -10.27 4.87 0.05
C SER A 162 -10.90 4.76 1.44
N PHE A 163 -11.42 5.87 1.95
CA PHE A 163 -12.15 5.86 3.21
C PHE A 163 -13.47 5.09 3.11
N GLN A 164 -14.13 5.10 1.95
CA GLN A 164 -15.32 4.30 1.67
C GLN A 164 -15.02 2.80 1.81
N ALA A 165 -13.94 2.31 1.19
CA ALA A 165 -13.53 0.91 1.31
C ALA A 165 -13.26 0.52 2.77
N LEU A 166 -12.72 1.46 3.57
CA LEU A 166 -12.50 1.25 5.00
C LEU A 166 -13.82 1.26 5.80
N ILE A 167 -14.81 2.07 5.42
CA ILE A 167 -16.16 2.06 5.99
C ILE A 167 -16.85 0.72 5.71
N ASP A 168 -16.80 0.24 4.47
CA ASP A 168 -17.42 -1.02 4.06
C ASP A 168 -16.78 -2.21 4.78
N TRP A 169 -15.45 -2.21 4.88
CA TRP A 169 -14.72 -3.18 5.68
C TRP A 169 -15.10 -3.13 7.17
N TRP A 170 -15.19 -1.93 7.74
CA TRP A 170 -15.55 -1.75 9.14
C TRP A 170 -16.97 -2.21 9.44
N ARG A 171 -17.92 -1.93 8.52
CA ARG A 171 -19.31 -2.37 8.59
C ARG A 171 -19.41 -3.88 8.69
N ASP A 172 -18.76 -4.59 7.77
CA ASP A 172 -18.81 -6.05 7.74
C ASP A 172 -18.13 -6.66 8.96
N ARG A 173 -16.98 -6.11 9.37
CA ARG A 173 -16.23 -6.58 10.55
C ARG A 173 -17.03 -6.45 11.84
N GLU A 174 -17.71 -5.32 12.04
CA GLU A 174 -18.50 -5.05 13.25
C GLU A 174 -19.95 -5.55 13.14
N SER A 175 -20.31 -6.19 12.02
CA SER A 175 -21.67 -6.66 11.74
C SER A 175 -22.71 -5.54 11.90
N ILE A 176 -22.37 -4.34 11.41
CA ILE A 176 -23.27 -3.17 11.46
C ILE A 176 -24.35 -3.33 10.38
N ASP A 177 -25.61 -3.07 10.76
CA ASP A 177 -26.76 -3.16 9.86
C ASP A 177 -26.58 -2.26 8.62
N ALA A 178 -26.92 -2.80 7.44
CA ALA A 178 -26.82 -2.10 6.17
C ALA A 178 -27.69 -0.84 6.09
N ALA A 179 -28.73 -0.72 6.93
CA ALA A 179 -29.57 0.46 7.06
C ALA A 179 -28.87 1.65 7.75
N VAL A 180 -27.73 1.42 8.43
CA VAL A 180 -26.95 2.50 9.03
C VAL A 180 -26.22 3.27 7.93
N ASP A 181 -26.40 4.59 7.93
CA ASP A 181 -25.77 5.48 6.96
C ASP A 181 -24.24 5.47 7.07
N ASP A 182 -23.56 5.60 5.93
CA ASP A 182 -22.10 5.54 5.82
C ASP A 182 -21.42 6.59 6.70
N ARG A 183 -22.06 7.75 6.88
CA ARG A 183 -21.54 8.80 7.75
C ARG A 183 -21.48 8.37 9.22
N GLU A 184 -22.51 7.66 9.69
CA GLU A 184 -22.56 7.16 11.06
C GLU A 184 -21.54 6.04 11.27
N VAL A 185 -21.39 5.14 10.30
CA VAL A 185 -20.34 4.11 10.34
C VAL A 185 -18.94 4.75 10.32
N GLY A 186 -18.72 5.73 9.44
CA GLY A 186 -17.50 6.50 9.34
C GLY A 186 -17.14 7.24 10.62
N HIS A 187 -18.11 7.83 11.33
CA HIS A 187 -17.86 8.45 12.64
C HIS A 187 -17.38 7.42 13.68
N ARG A 188 -17.99 6.23 13.73
CA ARG A 188 -17.57 5.16 14.65
C ARG A 188 -16.15 4.67 14.33
N LEU A 189 -15.85 4.48 13.06
CA LEU A 189 -14.50 4.14 12.59
C LEU A 189 -13.50 5.24 12.97
N CYS A 190 -13.77 6.51 12.67
CA CYS A 190 -12.93 7.64 13.05
C CYS A 190 -12.65 7.69 14.56
N ALA A 191 -13.66 7.44 15.40
CA ALA A 191 -13.48 7.38 16.85
C ALA A 191 -12.53 6.24 17.25
N ARG A 192 -12.65 5.06 16.62
CA ARG A 192 -11.75 3.93 16.86
C ARG A 192 -10.32 4.20 16.40
N LEU A 193 -10.13 4.88 15.27
CA LEU A 193 -8.82 5.29 14.76
C LEU A 193 -8.20 6.37 15.65
N GLN A 194 -8.99 7.35 16.08
CA GLN A 194 -8.51 8.40 16.97
C GLN A 194 -8.03 7.84 18.32
N ALA A 195 -8.68 6.79 18.83
CA ALA A 195 -8.28 6.13 20.07
C ALA A 195 -6.88 5.49 20.01
N SER A 196 -6.32 5.20 18.82
CA SER A 196 -4.97 4.63 18.73
C SER A 196 -3.84 5.64 18.84
N ILE A 197 -4.11 6.92 18.57
CA ILE A 197 -3.11 8.00 18.64
C ILE A 197 -2.66 8.25 20.09
N GLY A 198 -3.53 7.97 21.07
CA GLY A 198 -3.24 8.21 22.48
C GLY A 198 -3.21 9.70 22.82
N ASP A 199 -2.42 10.10 23.82
CA ASP A 199 -2.30 11.49 24.24
C ASP A 199 -1.19 12.23 23.47
N ASN A 200 -1.42 12.45 22.16
CA ASN A 200 -0.52 13.22 21.30
C ASN A 200 -1.29 14.35 20.58
N PRO A 201 -1.27 15.59 21.10
CA PRO A 201 -2.05 16.69 20.53
C PRO A 201 -1.62 17.06 19.10
N ALA A 202 -0.34 16.87 18.75
CA ALA A 202 0.19 17.20 17.43
C ALA A 202 -0.31 16.20 16.37
N GLU A 203 -0.27 14.90 16.68
CA GLU A 203 -0.89 13.88 15.82
C GLU A 203 -2.41 14.04 15.72
N HIS A 204 -3.09 14.36 16.84
CA HIS A 204 -4.54 14.66 16.82
C HIS A 204 -4.87 15.86 15.95
N LEU A 205 -3.99 16.87 15.87
CA LEU A 205 -4.17 17.99 14.97
C LEU A 205 -4.10 17.53 13.51
N VAL A 206 -3.06 16.78 13.13
CA VAL A 206 -2.92 16.25 11.77
C VAL A 206 -4.12 15.39 11.38
N PHE A 207 -4.48 14.44 12.24
CA PHE A 207 -5.57 13.51 12.00
C PHE A 207 -6.92 14.24 11.84
N ARG A 208 -7.30 15.08 12.80
CA ARG A 208 -8.56 15.83 12.75
C ARG A 208 -8.64 16.78 11.56
N THR A 209 -7.51 17.39 11.18
CA THR A 209 -7.46 18.27 10.00
C THR A 209 -7.74 17.49 8.73
N TYR A 210 -7.18 16.28 8.60
CA TYR A 210 -7.47 15.42 7.46
C TYR A 210 -8.91 14.96 7.43
N LEU A 211 -9.49 14.54 8.58
CA LEU A 211 -10.87 14.05 8.65
C LEU A 211 -11.91 15.05 8.14
N LYS A 212 -11.62 16.36 8.19
CA LYS A 212 -12.52 17.40 7.63
C LYS A 212 -12.77 17.21 6.13
N ARG A 213 -11.87 16.53 5.41
CA ARG A 213 -12.01 16.24 3.98
C ARG A 213 -13.13 15.25 3.67
N TYR A 214 -13.50 14.42 4.65
CA TYR A 214 -14.64 13.50 4.55
C TYR A 214 -15.99 14.19 4.76
N ALA A 215 -16.00 15.49 5.06
CA ALA A 215 -17.24 16.24 5.22
C ALA A 215 -18.10 16.19 3.94
N GLY A 216 -19.42 16.11 4.11
CA GLY A 216 -20.35 16.03 2.98
C GLY A 216 -20.37 14.69 2.26
N GLY A 217 -19.79 13.62 2.82
CA GLY A 217 -19.84 12.27 2.24
C GLY A 217 -18.76 11.98 1.20
N ARG A 218 -17.69 12.78 1.18
CA ARG A 218 -16.54 12.59 0.28
C ARG A 218 -15.61 11.47 0.79
N PHE A 219 -16.08 10.22 0.70
CA PHE A 219 -15.38 9.04 1.22
C PHE A 219 -14.54 8.32 0.15
N ASP A 220 -14.62 8.76 -1.10
CA ASP A 220 -13.89 8.23 -2.26
C ASP A 220 -12.39 8.57 -2.26
N ILE A 221 -11.95 9.50 -1.42
CA ILE A 221 -10.54 9.86 -1.28
C ILE A 221 -9.77 8.88 -0.36
N PRO A 222 -8.43 8.84 -0.42
CA PRO A 222 -7.63 7.94 0.43
C PRO A 222 -7.93 8.03 1.94
N ALA A 223 -7.89 6.88 2.61
CA ALA A 223 -8.02 6.79 4.06
C ALA A 223 -6.71 7.22 4.74
N LEU A 224 -6.74 8.20 5.66
CA LEU A 224 -5.59 8.48 6.52
C LEU A 224 -5.55 7.47 7.67
N ILE A 225 -4.59 6.55 7.63
CA ILE A 225 -4.53 5.39 8.51
C ILE A 225 -3.51 5.66 9.62
N PRO A 226 -3.92 5.80 10.89
CA PRO A 226 -3.00 6.08 11.98
C PRO A 226 -2.29 4.82 12.50
N GLN A 227 -1.10 5.00 13.03
CA GLN A 227 -0.39 4.07 13.90
C GLN A 227 -0.18 2.70 13.23
N VAL A 228 0.47 2.70 12.06
CA VAL A 228 0.63 1.54 11.17
C VAL A 228 1.91 0.79 11.45
N TYR A 229 1.86 -0.52 11.62
CA TYR A 229 3.05 -1.36 11.76
C TYR A 229 3.74 -1.60 10.42
N LEU A 230 4.99 -1.16 10.29
CA LEU A 230 5.84 -1.41 9.12
C LEU A 230 6.66 -2.68 9.28
N HIS A 231 7.30 -2.81 10.44
CA HIS A 231 8.15 -3.93 10.78
C HIS A 231 7.61 -4.59 12.03
N TYR A 232 7.09 -5.80 11.87
CA TYR A 232 6.67 -6.58 13.00
C TYR A 232 7.82 -7.41 13.54
N ASP A 233 8.33 -7.00 14.69
CA ASP A 233 9.30 -7.78 15.44
C ASP A 233 8.58 -8.60 16.54
N PRO A 234 8.59 -9.94 16.51
CA PRO A 234 7.88 -10.77 17.48
C PRO A 234 8.44 -10.66 18.90
N LEU A 235 9.68 -10.18 19.09
CA LEU A 235 10.28 -10.07 20.41
C LEU A 235 10.03 -8.68 21.02
N THR A 236 9.40 -8.64 22.20
CA THR A 236 9.28 -7.40 22.99
C THR A 236 10.66 -6.92 23.46
N ARG A 237 10.81 -5.62 23.75
CA ARG A 237 12.07 -5.04 24.27
C ARG A 237 12.56 -5.75 25.55
N ARG A 238 11.63 -6.23 26.38
CA ARG A 238 11.94 -7.02 27.60
C ARG A 238 12.45 -8.41 27.27
N ALA A 239 11.90 -9.08 26.26
CA ALA A 239 12.30 -10.43 25.85
C ALA A 239 13.68 -10.48 25.17
N ARG A 240 14.15 -9.35 24.62
CA ARG A 240 15.40 -9.25 23.85
C ARG A 240 16.66 -9.11 24.72
N GLY A 241 16.51 -8.75 26.00
CA GLY A 241 17.66 -8.41 26.86
C GLY A 241 18.52 -7.28 26.28
N SER A 242 19.79 -7.20 26.68
CA SER A 242 20.76 -6.18 26.27
C SER A 242 21.43 -6.45 24.90
N SER A 243 21.13 -7.57 24.24
CA SER A 243 21.91 -8.10 23.10
C SER A 243 21.32 -7.83 21.71
N GLY A 244 20.15 -7.20 21.62
CA GLY A 244 19.60 -6.77 20.33
C GLY A 244 18.95 -5.40 20.45
N SER A 245 19.21 -4.50 19.50
CA SER A 245 18.36 -3.34 19.30
C SER A 245 17.01 -3.82 18.71
N PRO A 246 15.86 -3.32 19.19
CA PRO A 246 14.61 -3.47 18.45
C PRO A 246 14.81 -2.97 17.01
N LEU A 247 14.10 -3.56 16.03
CA LEU A 247 14.02 -2.95 14.71
C LEU A 247 13.65 -1.46 14.87
N ALA A 248 14.47 -0.59 14.30
CA ALA A 248 14.23 0.86 14.30
C ALA A 248 12.88 1.12 13.59
N ARG A 249 12.05 1.98 14.19
CA ARG A 249 10.74 2.42 13.66
C ARG A 249 9.79 1.28 13.28
N GLN A 250 9.24 0.59 14.30
CA GLN A 250 8.24 -0.48 14.11
C GLN A 250 6.88 0.04 13.63
N ARG A 251 6.57 1.32 13.89
CA ARG A 251 5.26 1.92 13.67
C ARG A 251 5.43 3.31 13.03
N MET A 252 4.64 3.58 12.00
CA MET A 252 4.50 4.89 11.34
C MET A 252 3.32 5.63 11.98
N ASP A 253 3.42 6.96 12.07
CA ASP A 253 2.33 7.77 12.65
C ASP A 253 1.09 7.75 11.75
N PHE A 254 1.26 7.99 10.45
CA PHE A 254 0.17 7.88 9.48
C PHE A 254 0.62 7.32 8.12
N LEU A 255 -0.31 6.65 7.44
CA LEU A 255 -0.15 6.12 6.10
C LEU A 255 -1.34 6.53 5.21
N LEU A 256 -1.06 6.89 3.97
CA LEU A 256 -2.03 7.00 2.87
C LEU A 256 -1.61 6.04 1.77
N LEU A 257 -2.58 5.31 1.22
CA LEU A 257 -2.39 4.41 0.09
C LEU A 257 -3.16 4.96 -1.09
N TYR A 258 -2.45 5.67 -1.99
CA TYR A 258 -3.00 6.19 -3.24
C TYR A 258 -3.08 5.11 -4.32
N SER A 259 -2.24 4.08 -4.22
CA SER A 259 -2.29 2.86 -5.03
C SER A 259 -1.58 1.72 -4.28
N ASP A 260 -1.49 0.54 -4.90
CA ASP A 260 -0.67 -0.58 -4.43
C ASP A 260 0.82 -0.20 -4.26
N ARG A 261 1.29 0.86 -4.94
CA ARG A 261 2.70 1.30 -5.00
C ARG A 261 2.95 2.70 -4.46
N SER A 262 1.96 3.59 -4.56
CA SER A 262 2.03 4.98 -4.11
C SER A 262 1.64 5.06 -2.64
N ARG A 263 2.64 4.92 -1.78
CA ARG A 263 2.48 4.88 -0.32
C ARG A 263 3.09 6.12 0.30
N VAL A 264 2.25 6.96 0.88
CA VAL A 264 2.68 8.19 1.54
C VAL A 264 2.68 7.97 3.05
N VAL A 265 3.84 8.22 3.67
CA VAL A 265 4.03 8.18 5.11
C VAL A 265 4.08 9.61 5.63
N ILE A 266 3.32 9.88 6.68
CA ILE A 266 3.34 11.17 7.37
C ILE A 266 3.75 10.92 8.81
N GLU A 267 4.78 11.65 9.24
CA GLU A 267 5.40 11.50 10.55
C GLU A 267 5.32 12.83 11.30
N VAL A 268 5.05 12.76 12.60
CA VAL A 268 4.95 13.93 13.48
C VAL A 268 6.15 13.95 14.41
N ASP A 269 7.15 14.77 14.06
CA ASP A 269 8.41 14.81 14.76
C ASP A 269 8.38 15.71 15.99
N GLY A 270 8.42 15.10 17.18
CA GLY A 270 8.61 15.82 18.43
C GLY A 270 10.01 15.66 19.01
N ARG A 271 10.27 16.36 20.12
CA ARG A 271 11.55 16.28 20.85
C ARG A 271 11.95 14.85 21.18
N GLN A 272 10.99 13.97 21.44
CA GLN A 272 11.20 12.55 21.71
C GLN A 272 11.92 11.78 20.58
N HIS A 273 11.94 12.32 19.35
CA HIS A 273 12.61 11.65 18.22
C HIS A 273 14.10 12.02 18.09
N TYR A 274 14.52 13.16 18.61
CA TYR A 274 15.89 13.68 18.38
C TYR A 274 16.59 14.19 19.63
N ALA A 275 15.94 14.18 20.79
CA ALA A 275 16.55 14.56 22.05
C ALA A 275 16.71 13.36 22.99
N ASP A 276 17.74 13.42 23.82
CA ASP A 276 17.95 12.45 24.87
C ASP A 276 16.82 12.53 25.91
N GLU A 277 16.23 11.39 26.25
CA GLU A 277 15.03 11.32 27.09
C GLU A 277 15.27 11.84 28.51
N GLN A 278 16.48 11.65 29.04
CA GLN A 278 16.83 12.00 30.41
C GLN A 278 17.16 13.49 30.55
N THR A 279 17.94 14.01 29.60
CA THR A 279 18.44 15.39 29.64
C THR A 279 17.54 16.37 28.88
N GLY A 280 16.71 15.88 27.97
CA GLY A 280 15.87 16.69 27.07
C GLY A 280 16.67 17.47 26.02
N LEU A 281 17.99 17.28 25.93
CA LEU A 281 18.87 17.96 25.00
C LEU A 281 18.91 17.25 23.65
N ALA A 282 18.98 18.03 22.57
CA ALA A 282 19.12 17.50 21.23
C ALA A 282 20.37 16.61 21.10
N SER A 283 20.21 15.45 20.47
CA SER A 283 21.25 14.44 20.29
C SER A 283 21.53 14.27 18.80
N PRO A 284 22.74 14.65 18.32
CA PRO A 284 23.14 14.41 16.94
C PRO A 284 23.03 12.93 16.53
N ARG A 285 23.22 12.01 17.48
CA ARG A 285 23.06 10.57 17.25
C ARG A 285 21.61 10.20 16.93
N LEU A 286 20.66 10.61 17.78
CA LEU A 286 19.23 10.31 17.58
C LEU A 286 18.69 10.96 16.31
N TYR A 287 19.11 12.20 16.05
CA TYR A 287 18.81 12.87 14.78
C TYR A 287 19.35 12.09 13.58
N GLY A 288 20.60 11.62 13.65
CA GLY A 288 21.24 10.79 12.62
C GLY A 288 20.48 9.49 12.33
N GLU A 289 20.00 8.81 13.37
CA GLU A 289 19.17 7.60 13.29
C GLU A 289 17.82 7.92 12.60
N MET A 290 17.14 8.98 13.05
CA MET A 290 15.86 9.42 12.49
C MET A 290 15.94 9.71 10.98
N VAL A 291 16.99 10.40 10.52
CA VAL A 291 17.17 10.69 9.09
C VAL A 291 17.65 9.48 8.29
N ALA A 292 18.34 8.53 8.92
CA ALA A 292 18.71 7.27 8.28
C ALA A 292 17.47 6.40 7.99
N GLU A 293 16.53 6.31 8.93
CA GLU A 293 15.26 5.61 8.69
C GLU A 293 14.44 6.30 7.58
N ASN A 294 14.46 7.64 7.53
CA ASN A 294 13.82 8.37 6.43
C ASN A 294 14.33 7.91 5.07
N ARG A 295 15.65 7.87 4.92
CA ARG A 295 16.30 7.44 3.67
C ARG A 295 15.97 5.99 3.35
N ARG A 296 15.89 5.10 4.34
CA ARG A 296 15.51 3.70 4.11
C ARG A 296 14.10 3.57 3.55
N LEU A 297 13.13 4.30 4.12
CA LEU A 297 11.76 4.32 3.61
C LEU A 297 11.68 4.88 2.19
N GLN A 298 12.35 6.01 1.93
CA GLN A 298 12.38 6.60 0.59
C GLN A 298 13.03 5.68 -0.44
N LEU A 299 14.14 5.02 -0.09
CA LEU A 299 14.79 4.03 -0.96
C LEU A 299 13.94 2.76 -1.14
N ALA A 300 13.04 2.45 -0.20
CA ALA A 300 12.04 1.41 -0.34
C ALA A 300 10.81 1.85 -1.17
N GLY A 301 10.77 3.10 -1.64
CA GLY A 301 9.73 3.63 -2.51
C GLY A 301 8.59 4.36 -1.82
N TYR A 302 8.70 4.65 -0.52
CA TYR A 302 7.72 5.47 0.19
C TYR A 302 7.96 6.96 -0.03
N ASP A 303 6.88 7.72 -0.21
CA ASP A 303 6.90 9.18 -0.10
C ASP A 303 6.78 9.56 1.38
N VAL A 304 7.85 10.06 1.98
CA VAL A 304 7.87 10.39 3.42
C VAL A 304 7.84 11.90 3.63
N TYR A 305 6.84 12.37 4.38
CA TYR A 305 6.71 13.76 4.80
C TYR A 305 6.69 13.85 6.32
N ARG A 306 7.26 14.93 6.85
CA ARG A 306 7.44 15.12 8.30
C ARG A 306 6.94 16.49 8.68
N PHE A 307 6.12 16.54 9.72
CA PHE A 307 5.73 17.78 10.38
C PHE A 307 6.53 17.95 11.66
N GLY A 308 7.11 19.13 11.86
CA GLY A 308 7.82 19.44 13.09
C GLY A 308 6.86 19.77 14.24
N GLY A 309 7.18 19.37 15.46
CA GLY A 309 6.36 19.69 16.64
C GLY A 309 6.22 21.20 16.88
N HIS A 310 7.21 22.00 16.46
CA HIS A 310 7.10 23.46 16.50
C HIS A 310 6.08 24.00 15.49
N GLU A 311 6.09 23.46 14.26
CA GLU A 311 5.15 23.82 13.19
C GLU A 311 3.72 23.47 13.58
N LEU A 312 3.50 22.30 14.18
CA LEU A 312 2.17 21.85 14.64
C LEU A 312 1.69 22.56 15.92
N GLY A 313 2.58 23.26 16.63
CA GLY A 313 2.24 24.09 17.78
C GLY A 313 1.91 25.54 17.41
N ALA A 314 2.06 25.94 16.15
CA ALA A 314 1.81 27.30 15.70
C ALA A 314 0.29 27.62 15.64
N PRO A 315 -0.12 28.89 15.82
CA PRO A 315 -1.53 29.28 15.75
C PRO A 315 -2.22 28.92 14.42
N ASP A 316 -1.49 28.85 13.32
CA ASP A 316 -1.99 28.55 11.98
C ASP A 316 -1.70 27.11 11.51
N ALA A 317 -1.26 26.24 12.41
CA ALA A 317 -0.86 24.86 12.11
C ALA A 317 -1.95 24.06 11.36
N GLU A 318 -3.23 24.24 11.71
CA GLU A 318 -4.34 23.58 11.01
C GLU A 318 -4.37 23.94 9.52
N ARG A 319 -4.16 25.22 9.19
CA ARG A 319 -4.12 25.70 7.81
C ARG A 319 -2.91 25.14 7.07
N THR A 320 -1.74 25.11 7.71
CA THR A 320 -0.51 24.52 7.13
C THR A 320 -0.71 23.05 6.77
N VAL A 321 -1.27 22.27 7.70
CA VAL A 321 -1.59 20.86 7.45
C VAL A 321 -2.64 20.72 6.35
N ALA A 322 -3.66 21.57 6.34
CA ALA A 322 -4.68 21.54 5.29
C ALA A 322 -4.07 21.82 3.92
N THR A 323 -3.31 22.89 3.74
CA THR A 323 -2.64 23.21 2.48
C THR A 323 -1.71 22.08 2.02
N PHE A 324 -0.92 21.51 2.92
CA PHE A 324 -0.06 20.37 2.59
C PHE A 324 -0.83 19.21 1.97
N PHE A 325 -1.98 18.83 2.55
CA PHE A 325 -2.76 17.71 2.04
C PHE A 325 -3.46 18.02 0.72
N ASP A 326 -3.77 19.29 0.45
CA ASP A 326 -4.30 19.71 -0.86
C ASP A 326 -3.19 19.59 -1.93
N ASP A 327 -2.00 20.14 -1.64
CA ASP A 327 -0.83 20.04 -2.53
C ASP A 327 -0.40 18.57 -2.75
N LEU A 328 -0.46 17.75 -1.70
CA LEU A 328 -0.17 16.32 -1.78
C LEU A 328 -1.18 15.62 -2.68
N HIS A 329 -2.47 15.92 -2.54
CA HIS A 329 -3.49 15.32 -3.39
C HIS A 329 -3.27 15.69 -4.86
N GLU A 330 -2.97 16.95 -5.16
CA GLU A 330 -2.65 17.40 -6.53
C GLU A 330 -1.42 16.70 -7.11
N ARG A 331 -0.39 16.44 -6.29
CA ARG A 331 0.81 15.71 -6.73
C ARG A 331 0.52 14.23 -7.04
N MET A 332 -0.39 13.62 -6.29
CA MET A 332 -0.62 12.18 -6.32
C MET A 332 -1.79 11.75 -7.21
N ALA A 333 -2.63 12.71 -7.64
CA ALA A 333 -3.81 12.49 -8.48
C ALA A 333 -3.48 12.22 -9.96
#